data_AF-A0A8C3SB87-F1
#
_entry.id   AF-A0A8C3SB87-F1
#
_cell.length_a   1.000
_cell.length_b   1.000
_cell.length_c   1.000
_cell.angle_alpha   90.00
_cell.angle_beta   90.00
_cell.angle_gamma   90.00
#
_symmetry.space_group_name_H-M   'P 1'
#
loop_
_entity.id
_entity.type
_entity.pdbx_description
1 polymer ?
#
loop_
_entity_poly.entity_id
_entity_poly.type
_entity_poly.pdbx_seq_one_letter_code
_entity_poly.pdbx_strand_id
1 'polypeptide(L)' 'MVEGPGCALHGERIRARVRRGQAVRGVRGSALLAARPGAPGPAACTGVSMPKSFKNELQAPKPLSHF' A
#
# COMPACT_ATOMS: atom_id res chain seq x y z
N MET A 1 8.52 -2.72 17.26
CA MET A 1 7.47 -1.70 17.07
C MET A 1 7.83 -0.51 17.93
N VAL A 2 7.45 0.72 17.55
CA VAL A 2 7.61 1.88 18.43
C VAL A 2 6.50 1.80 19.48
N GLU A 3 6.87 1.68 20.75
CA GLU A 3 5.91 1.71 21.85
C GLU A 3 5.61 3.18 22.24
N GLY A 4 4.34 3.47 22.51
CA GLY A 4 3.87 4.79 22.94
C GLY A 4 3.07 5.60 21.90
N PRO A 5 2.63 6.83 22.25
CA PRO A 5 1.70 7.63 21.46
C PRO A 5 2.25 8.08 20.11
N GLY A 6 3.55 7.92 19.85
CA GLY A 6 4.20 8.32 18.59
C GLY A 6 3.57 7.68 17.36
N CYS A 7 3.06 6.44 17.47
CA CYS A 7 2.34 5.78 16.38
C CYS A 7 1.02 6.49 16.04
N ALA A 8 0.24 6.87 17.06
CA ALA A 8 -1.03 7.57 16.90
C ALA A 8 -0.82 8.98 16.28
N LEU A 9 0.14 9.74 16.81
CA LEU A 9 0.47 11.08 16.32
C LEU A 9 0.98 11.07 14.88
N HIS A 10 1.77 10.07 14.50
CA HIS A 10 2.21 9.92 13.10
C HIS A 10 1.03 9.64 12.17
N GLY A 11 0.07 8.81 12.62
CA GLY A 11 -1.18 8.57 11.91
C GLY A 11 -2.00 9.86 11.70
N GLU A 12 -2.11 10.70 12.73
CA GLU A 12 -2.80 12.00 12.64
C GLU A 12 -2.13 12.95 11.64
N ARG A 13 -0.80 13.04 11.67
CA ARG A 13 -0.03 13.86 10.72
C ARG A 13 -0.23 13.44 9.27
N ILE A 14 -0.33 12.14 9.00
CA ILE A 14 -0.61 11.63 7.66
C ILE A 14 -2.03 11.99 7.26
N ARG A 15 -3.02 11.77 8.14
CA ARG A 15 -4.43 12.08 7.86
C ARG A 15 -4.67 13.56 7.55
N ALA A 16 -3.96 14.46 8.22
CA ALA A 16 -4.04 15.90 7.95
C ALA A 16 -3.47 16.29 6.57
N ARG A 17 -2.51 15.51 6.04
CA ARG A 17 -1.75 15.86 4.83
C ARG A 17 -2.16 15.08 3.59
N VAL A 18 -2.73 13.89 3.76
CA VAL A 18 -3.05 12.96 2.68
C VAL A 18 -4.56 12.74 2.60
N ARG A 19 -5.15 13.11 1.46
CA ARG A 19 -6.57 12.86 1.21
C ARG A 19 -6.82 11.38 0.97
N ARG A 20 -7.86 10.85 1.62
CA ARG A 20 -8.32 9.47 1.41
C ARG A 20 -8.86 9.29 -0.02
N GLY A 21 -8.75 8.06 -0.54
CA GLY A 21 -9.28 7.69 -1.86
C GLY A 21 -8.33 7.94 -3.04
N GLN A 22 -7.11 8.42 -2.81
CA GLN A 22 -6.11 8.52 -3.86
C GLN A 22 -5.58 7.13 -4.25
N ALA A 23 -5.47 6.87 -5.56
CA ALA A 23 -4.85 5.66 -6.08
C ALA A 23 -3.33 5.69 -5.87
N VAL A 24 -2.75 4.57 -5.43
CA VAL A 24 -1.30 4.44 -5.25
C VAL A 24 -0.64 4.19 -6.60
N ARG A 25 0.30 5.07 -6.98
CA ARG A 25 1.01 4.99 -8.28
C ARG A 25 2.26 4.12 -8.25
N GLY A 26 2.82 3.87 -7.05
CA GLY A 26 4.01 3.05 -6.88
C GLY A 26 4.45 3.01 -5.42
N VAL A 27 5.14 1.93 -5.04
CA VAL A 27 5.65 1.71 -3.67
C VAL A 27 7.13 1.33 -3.77
N ARG A 28 7.97 1.91 -2.91
CA ARG A 28 9.41 1.63 -2.83
C ARG A 28 9.83 1.57 -1.36
N GLY A 29 10.88 0.81 -1.07
CA GLY A 29 11.47 0.73 0.27
C GLY A 29 12.17 -0.60 0.51
N SER A 30 13.20 -0.61 1.35
CA SER A 30 13.95 -1.83 1.71
C SER A 30 13.07 -2.84 2.46
N ALA A 31 12.07 -2.37 3.21
CA ALA A 31 11.09 -3.22 3.88
C ALA A 31 10.29 -4.10 2.91
N LEU A 32 10.16 -3.70 1.63
CA LEU A 32 9.50 -4.53 0.61
C LEU A 32 10.31 -5.79 0.25
N LEU A 33 11.63 -5.75 0.43
CA LEU A 33 12.50 -6.91 0.20
C LEU A 33 12.27 -7.96 1.30
N ALA A 34 12.15 -7.52 2.55
CA ALA A 34 11.89 -8.39 3.70
C ALA A 34 10.48 -9.00 3.70
N ALA A 35 9.50 -8.34 3.05
CA ALA A 35 8.12 -8.82 2.96
C ALA A 35 7.89 -9.82 1.82
N ARG A 36 8.90 -10.12 0.99
CA ARG A 36 8.80 -11.10 -0.10
C ARG A 36 9.01 -12.52 0.47
N PRO A 37 8.04 -13.44 0.34
CA PRO A 37 8.25 -14.83 0.75
C PRO A 37 9.46 -15.40 -0.01
N GLY A 38 10.53 -15.74 0.71
CA GLY A 38 11.75 -16.33 0.15
C GLY A 38 12.90 -15.37 -0.20
N ALA A 39 12.88 -14.10 0.20
CA ALA A 39 14.03 -13.22 0.00
C ALA A 39 15.15 -13.49 1.03
N PRO A 40 16.42 -13.66 0.60
CA PRO A 40 17.55 -13.62 1.51
C PRO A 40 17.68 -12.20 2.10
N GLY A 41 18.14 -12.11 3.34
CA GLY A 41 18.28 -10.86 4.11
C GLY A 41 19.06 -9.75 3.39
N PRO A 42 19.16 -8.55 4.00
CA PRO A 42 19.44 -7.30 3.29
C PRO A 42 20.89 -7.25 2.77
N ALA A 43 21.11 -7.80 1.58
CA ALA A 43 22.30 -7.58 0.77
C ALA A 43 21.94 -7.88 -0.69
N ALA A 44 21.41 -6.88 -1.41
CA ALA A 44 21.75 -6.58 -2.80
C ALA A 44 20.71 -5.65 -3.42
N CYS A 45 21.22 -4.50 -3.87
CA CYS A 45 20.61 -3.64 -4.85
C CYS A 45 20.25 -4.42 -6.13
N THR A 46 18.97 -4.66 -6.38
CA THR A 46 18.49 -4.93 -7.75
C THR A 46 17.13 -4.26 -7.94
N GLY A 47 17.08 -3.36 -8.93
CA GLY A 47 15.87 -2.68 -9.33
C GLY A 47 14.85 -3.71 -9.79
N VAL A 48 13.66 -3.67 -9.21
CA VAL A 48 12.51 -4.42 -9.70
C VAL A 48 11.49 -3.44 -10.24
N SER A 49 11.38 -3.40 -11.58
CA SER A 49 10.23 -2.84 -12.28
C SER A 49 9.01 -3.72 -12.00
N MET A 50 7.93 -3.14 -11.51
CA MET A 50 6.66 -3.84 -11.36
C MET A 50 5.90 -3.92 -12.70
N PRO A 51 5.10 -4.97 -12.93
CA PRO A 51 4.28 -5.11 -14.14
C PRO A 51 3.06 -4.17 -14.14
N LYS A 52 2.68 -3.73 -15.34
CA LYS A 52 1.47 -2.93 -15.62
C LYS A 52 0.21 -3.80 -15.49
N SER A 53 -0.52 -3.70 -14.39
CA SER A 53 -2.00 -3.75 -14.36
C SER A 53 -2.51 -3.81 -12.93
N PHE A 54 -2.74 -2.65 -12.32
CA PHE A 54 -3.76 -2.52 -11.28
C PHE A 54 -5.08 -2.23 -11.99
N LYS A 55 -5.75 -3.28 -12.47
CA LYS A 55 -7.15 -3.17 -12.92
C LYS A 55 -8.03 -3.02 -11.68
N ASN A 56 -8.42 -1.79 -11.41
CA ASN A 56 -9.45 -1.45 -10.45
C ASN A 56 -10.81 -1.77 -11.08
N GLU A 57 -11.23 -3.03 -11.06
CA GLU A 57 -12.65 -3.35 -11.25
C GLU A 57 -13.37 -2.99 -9.95
N LEU A 58 -13.85 -1.75 -9.93
CA LEU A 58 -14.90 -1.30 -9.04
C LEU A 58 -16.14 -2.13 -9.40
N GLN A 59 -16.31 -3.29 -8.76
CA GLN A 59 -17.51 -4.09 -8.89
C GLN A 59 -18.67 -3.29 -8.29
N ALA A 60 -19.35 -2.53 -9.15
CA ALA A 60 -20.59 -1.85 -8.80
C ALA A 60 -21.60 -2.90 -8.31
N PRO A 61 -22.30 -2.69 -7.18
CA PRO A 61 -23.42 -3.53 -6.83
C PRO A 61 -24.49 -3.35 -7.92
N LYS A 62 -24.86 -4.47 -8.57
CA LYS A 62 -25.97 -4.50 -9.54
C LYS A 62 -27.21 -3.90 -8.88
N PRO A 63 -27.92 -2.93 -9.49
CA PRO A 63 -29.22 -2.54 -8.97
C PRO A 63 -30.15 -3.74 -9.14
N LEU A 64 -30.66 -4.27 -8.03
CA LEU A 64 -31.79 -5.18 -8.05
C LEU A 64 -33.02 -4.38 -8.52
N SER A 65 -33.35 -4.51 -9.80
CA SER A 65 -34.66 -4.16 -10.35
C SER A 65 -35.48 -5.45 -10.54
N HIS A 66 -36.75 -5.41 -10.11
CA HIS A 66 -37.81 -6.44 -10.12
C HIS A 66 -37.85 -7.35 -8.88
N PHE A 67 -38.96 -7.50 -8.12
CA PHE A 67 -40.40 -7.25 -8.34
C PHE A 67 -41.02 -6.45 -7.20
#